data_AF-A0A656K5S6-F1
#
_entry.id   AF-A0A656K5S6-F1
#
_cell.length_a   1.000
_cell.length_b   1.000
_cell.length_c   1.000
_cell.angle_alpha   90.00
_cell.angle_beta   90.00
_cell.angle_gamma   90.00
#
_symmetry.space_group_name_H-M   'P 1'
#
loop_
_entity.id
_entity.type
_entity.pdbx_description
1 polymer ?
#
loop_
_entity_poly.entity_id
_entity_poly.type
_entity_poly.pdbx_seq_one_letter_code
_entity_poly.pdbx_strand_id
1 'polypeptide(L)' 'MFVAVARQESVSKAAVLLSLSQSAASTSITELERQSSCQLFDRAGKRLSLNATGR' A
#
# COMPACT_ATOMS: atom_id res chain seq x y z
N MET A 1 4.75 -5.38 4.81
CA MET A 1 4.49 -4.33 3.80
C MET A 1 3.14 -3.63 4.00
N PHE A 2 2.01 -4.33 3.88
CA PHE A 2 0.66 -3.77 4.04
C PHE A 2 0.51 -2.82 5.24
N VAL A 3 0.83 -3.31 6.45
CA VAL A 3 0.76 -2.50 7.69
C VAL A 3 1.65 -1.26 7.64
N ALA A 4 2.83 -1.35 7.02
CA ALA A 4 3.72 -0.20 6.88
C ALA A 4 3.14 0.84 5.92
N VAL A 5 2.56 0.40 4.80
CA VAL A 5 1.88 1.28 3.84
C VAL A 5 0.65 1.95 4.47
N ALA A 6 -0.13 1.20 5.24
CA ALA A 6 -1.28 1.71 6.00
C ALA A 6 -0.87 2.76 7.06
N ARG A 7 0.22 2.52 7.79
CA ARG A 7 0.72 3.45 8.81
C ARG A 7 1.35 4.71 8.22
N GLN A 8 2.03 4.59 7.08
CA GLN A 8 2.76 5.69 6.46
C GLN A 8 1.89 6.53 5.50
N GLU A 9 0.70 6.03 5.16
CA GLU A 9 -0.21 6.60 4.15
C GLU A 9 0.48 6.89 2.80
N SER A 10 1.55 6.16 2.51
CA SER A 10 2.45 6.42 1.38
C SER A 10 3.31 5.20 1.07
N VAL A 11 3.23 4.73 -0.18
CA VAL A 11 4.05 3.61 -0.68
C VAL A 11 5.53 3.95 -0.63
N SER A 12 5.92 5.17 -1.02
CA SER A 12 7.33 5.59 -1.05
C SER A 12 7.95 5.62 0.34
N LYS A 13 7.24 6.18 1.34
CA LYS A 13 7.72 6.20 2.73
C LYS A 13 7.81 4.79 3.32
N ALA A 14 6.83 3.94 3.05
CA ALA A 14 6.85 2.55 3.49
C ALA A 14 7.97 1.75 2.83
N ALA A 15 8.29 2.00 1.56
CA ALA A 15 9.40 1.36 0.86
C ALA A 15 10.74 1.69 1.51
N VAL A 16 10.98 2.98 1.82
CA VAL A 16 12.18 3.42 2.56
C VAL A 16 12.27 2.75 3.92
N LEU A 17 11.17 2.72 4.69
CA LEU A 17 11.13 2.08 6.01
C LEU A 17 11.46 0.59 5.94
N LEU A 18 11.02 -0.09 4.89
CA LEU A 18 11.20 -1.53 4.70
C LEU A 18 12.47 -1.89 3.92
N SER A 19 13.33 -0.90 3.59
CA SER A 19 14.51 -1.11 2.74
C SER A 19 14.18 -1.78 1.39
N LEU A 20 13.03 -1.44 0.81
CA LEU A 20 12.56 -1.90 -0.50
C LEU A 20 12.58 -0.75 -1.51
N SER A 21 12.65 -1.10 -2.80
CA SER A 21 12.33 -0.11 -3.84
C SER A 21 10.83 0.24 -3.79
N GLN A 22 10.50 1.47 -4.18
CA GLN A 22 9.10 1.89 -4.25
C GLN A 22 8.28 1.03 -5.23
N SER A 23 8.88 0.60 -6.34
CA SER A 23 8.23 -0.30 -7.29
C SER A 23 7.97 -1.69 -6.69
N ALA A 24 8.92 -2.27 -5.95
CA ALA A 24 8.70 -3.54 -5.25
C ALA A 24 7.57 -3.43 -4.22
N ALA A 25 7.55 -2.35 -3.44
CA ALA A 25 6.48 -2.07 -2.49
C ALA A 25 5.11 -1.90 -3.18
N SER A 26 5.08 -1.24 -4.35
CA SER A 26 3.85 -1.06 -5.11
C SER A 26 3.34 -2.39 -5.71
N THR A 27 4.24 -3.19 -6.30
CA THR A 27 3.88 -4.46 -6.94
C THR A 27 3.25 -5.42 -5.94
N SER A 28 3.84 -5.55 -4.76
CA SER A 28 3.30 -6.42 -3.71
C SER A 28 1.98 -5.92 -3.11
N ILE A 29 1.71 -4.60 -3.08
CA ILE A 29 0.37 -4.08 -2.72
C ILE A 29 -0.64 -4.48 -3.80
N THR A 30 -0.32 -4.25 -5.07
CA THR A 30 -1.19 -4.62 -6.20
C THR A 30 -1.46 -6.12 -6.22
N GLU A 31 -0.46 -6.94 -5.94
CA GLU A 31 -0.60 -8.39 -5.90
C GLU A 31 -1.46 -8.84 -4.72
N LEU A 32 -1.35 -8.20 -3.56
CA LEU A 32 -2.22 -8.44 -2.41
C LEU A 32 -3.68 -8.10 -2.72
N GLU A 33 -3.94 -6.94 -3.35
CA GLU A 33 -5.28 -6.53 -3.79
C GLU A 33 -5.85 -7.52 -4.83
N ARG A 34 -5.01 -8.00 -5.75
CA ARG A 34 -5.40 -9.01 -6.75
C ARG A 34 -5.77 -10.34 -6.11
N GLN A 35 -4.97 -10.84 -5.17
CA GLN A 35 -5.25 -12.08 -4.45
C GLN A 35 -6.51 -11.97 -3.58
N SER A 36 -6.75 -10.78 -3.01
CA SER A 36 -7.92 -10.49 -2.19
C SER A 36 -9.18 -10.15 -3.01
N SER A 37 -9.05 -10.05 -4.35
CA SER A 37 -10.11 -9.63 -5.28
C SER A 37 -10.80 -8.31 -4.88
N CYS A 38 -10.10 -7.43 -4.18
CA CYS A 38 -10.61 -6.14 -3.71
C CYS A 38 -9.47 -5.12 -3.59
N GLN A 39 -9.80 -3.85 -3.78
CA GLN A 39 -8.91 -2.78 -3.40
C GLN A 39 -8.89 -2.68 -1.88
N LEU A 40 -7.71 -2.49 -1.31
CA LEU A 40 -7.52 -2.32 0.14
C LEU A 40 -7.16 -0.88 0.47
N PHE A 41 -6.69 -0.12 -0.52
CA PHE A 41 -6.32 1.27 -0.37
C PHE A 41 -7.02 2.18 -1.39
N ASP A 42 -7.50 3.33 -0.91
CA ASP A 42 -7.96 4.42 -1.75
C ASP A 42 -6.82 5.40 -2.03
N ARG A 43 -6.75 5.88 -3.27
CA ARG A 43 -5.79 6.89 -3.72
C ARG A 43 -6.49 8.25 -3.81
N ALA A 44 -6.36 9.07 -2.77
CA ALA A 44 -6.83 10.44 -2.76
C ALA A 44 -5.66 11.40 -3.07
N GLY A 45 -5.45 11.71 -4.35
CA GLY A 45 -4.36 12.57 -4.80
C GLY A 45 -2.98 11.97 -4.51
N LYS A 46 -2.17 12.62 -3.65
CA LYS A 46 -0.83 12.16 -3.25
C LYS A 46 -0.81 11.23 -2.03
N ARG A 47 -1.98 10.93 -1.43
CA ARG A 47 -2.08 10.11 -0.20
C ARG A 47 -2.74 8.78 -0.51
N LEU A 48 -2.32 7.76 0.22
CA LEU A 48 -2.86 6.42 0.17
C LEU A 48 -3.46 6.09 1.53
N SER A 49 -4.75 5.79 1.64
CA SER A 49 -5.38 5.41 2.91
C SER A 49 -6.06 4.06 2.79
N LEU A 50 -6.21 3.34 3.91
CA LEU A 50 -7.05 2.14 3.93
C LEU A 50 -8.50 2.49 3.58
N ASN A 51 -9.13 1.67 2.77
CA ASN A 51 -10.56 1.77 2.48
C ASN A 51 -11.38 0.88 3.45
N ALA A 52 -12.70 0.79 3.23
CA ALA A 52 -13.59 -0.01 4.07
C ALA A 52 -13.21 -1.50 4.14
N THR A 53 -12.60 -2.04 3.08
CA THR A 53 -12.20 -3.45 2.99
C THR A 53 -10.82 -3.71 3.61
N GLY A 54 -9.95 -2.69 3.64
CA GLY A 54 -8.62 -2.77 4.23
C GLY A 54 -8.54 -2.39 5.72
N ARG A 55 -9.60 -1.81 6.30
CA ARG A 55 -9.69 -1.44 7.72
C ARG A 55 -9.90 -2.67 8.61
#